data_AF-A0A0Q9HST6-F1
#
_entry.id   AF-A0A0Q9HST6-F1
#
_cell.length_a   1.000
_cell.length_b   1.000
_cell.length_c   1.000
_cell.angle_alpha   90.00
_cell.angle_beta   90.00
_cell.angle_gamma   90.00
#
_symmetry.space_group_name_H-M   'P 1'
#
loop_
_entity.id
_entity.type
_entity.pdbx_description
1 polymer ?
#
loop_
_entity_poly.entity_id
_entity_poly.type
_entity_poly.pdbx_seq_one_letter_code
_entity_poly.pdbx_strand_id
1 'polypeptide(L)' 'MSRPAAKPADTRDPIIGRRIRVLRGPCAGKEGRAVNAYRQRVATPDRIMIELDGFLPGWGIKSLLTDDIEILP' A
#
# COMPACT_ATOMS: atom_id res chain seq x y z
N MET A 1 2.86 -20.52 31.74
CA MET A 1 1.98 -19.80 30.81
C MET A 1 2.71 -19.65 29.48
N SER A 2 2.25 -20.35 28.44
CA SER A 2 2.83 -20.27 27.09
C SER A 2 2.53 -18.88 26.51
N ARG A 3 3.55 -18.16 26.04
CA ARG A 3 3.34 -16.94 25.24
C ARG A 3 2.51 -17.33 24.02
N PRO A 4 1.47 -16.56 23.65
CA PRO A 4 0.83 -16.78 22.36
C PRO A 4 1.90 -16.63 21.29
N ALA A 5 2.09 -17.68 20.49
CA ALA A 5 3.00 -17.68 19.37
C ALA A 5 2.62 -16.47 18.51
N ALA A 6 3.53 -15.49 18.42
CA ALA A 6 3.40 -14.41 17.45
C ALA A 6 3.22 -15.10 16.09
N LYS A 7 2.08 -14.85 15.43
CA LYS A 7 1.85 -15.33 14.06
C LYS A 7 3.10 -15.02 13.23
N PRO A 8 3.53 -15.91 12.32
CA PRO A 8 4.64 -15.60 11.45
C PRO A 8 4.36 -14.27 10.75
N ALA A 9 5.16 -13.24 11.05
CA ALA A 9 5.40 -12.21 10.08
C ALA A 9 6.12 -12.93 8.93
N ASP A 10 5.51 -13.02 7.75
CA ASP A 10 6.19 -13.15 6.45
C ASP A 10 5.29 -13.79 5.38
N THR A 11 4.20 -13.10 5.07
CA THR A 11 3.89 -12.93 3.65
C THR A 11 3.49 -11.48 3.50
N ARG A 12 4.50 -10.61 3.36
CA ARG A 12 4.26 -9.23 2.90
C ARG A 12 3.39 -9.35 1.65
N ASP A 13 2.30 -8.59 1.62
CA ASP A 13 1.38 -8.59 0.48
C ASP A 13 2.18 -8.46 -0.82
N PRO A 14 1.93 -9.28 -1.86
CA PRO A 14 2.72 -9.29 -3.08
C PRO A 14 2.79 -7.93 -3.79
N ILE A 15 1.87 -7.01 -3.48
CA ILE A 15 1.91 -5.65 -3.99
C ILE A 15 3.05 -4.83 -3.40
N ILE A 16 3.52 -5.14 -2.18
CA ILE A 16 4.55 -4.36 -1.49
C ILE A 16 5.84 -4.40 -2.30
N GLY A 17 6.35 -3.21 -2.61
CA GLY A 17 7.53 -3.00 -3.41
C GLY A 17 7.26 -2.86 -4.91
N ARG A 18 6.03 -3.12 -5.38
CA ARG A 18 5.65 -2.95 -6.79
C ARG A 18 5.49 -1.48 -7.14
N ARG A 19 5.71 -1.18 -8.43
CA ARG A 19 5.45 0.12 -9.03
C ARG A 19 3.96 0.24 -9.29
N ILE A 20 3.43 1.41 -9.03
CA ILE A 20 2.00 1.68 -9.08
C ILE A 20 1.75 3.08 -9.60
N ARG A 21 0.64 3.23 -10.33
CA ARG A 21 0.11 4.51 -10.80
C ARG A 21 -1.23 4.77 -10.11
N VAL A 22 -1.45 6.01 -9.70
CA VAL A 22 -2.74 6.45 -9.16
C VAL A 22 -3.70 6.76 -10.29
N LEU A 23 -4.88 6.17 -10.27
CA LEU A 23 -5.90 6.34 -11.30
C LEU A 23 -6.86 7.50 -11.01
N ARG A 24 -7.14 7.78 -9.73
CA ARG A 24 -8.20 8.71 -9.31
C ARG A 24 -7.79 9.65 -8.18
N GLY A 25 -8.49 10.77 -8.07
CA GLY A 25 -8.30 11.76 -7.01
C GLY A 25 -7.15 12.76 -7.26
N PRO A 26 -6.74 13.53 -6.24
CA PRO A 26 -5.78 14.64 -6.40
C PRO A 26 -4.37 14.23 -6.83
N CYS A 27 -4.05 12.94 -6.76
CA CYS A 27 -2.76 12.39 -7.16
C CYS A 27 -2.87 11.56 -8.45
N ALA A 28 -4.00 11.59 -9.17
CA ALA A 28 -4.17 10.87 -10.42
C ALA A 28 -3.04 11.15 -11.42
N GLY A 29 -2.56 10.11 -12.08
CA GLY A 29 -1.42 10.14 -12.99
C GLY A 29 -0.05 10.09 -12.31
N LYS A 30 0.03 10.29 -10.98
CA LYS A 30 1.30 10.15 -10.26
C LYS A 30 1.64 8.68 -10.06
N GLU A 31 2.94 8.41 -10.00
CA GLU A 31 3.48 7.08 -9.75
C GLU A 31 4.23 7.01 -8.43
N GLY A 32 4.45 5.80 -7.97
CA GLY A 32 5.16 5.53 -6.74
C GLY A 32 5.39 4.06 -6.51
N ARG A 33 5.73 3.74 -5.26
CA ARG A 33 5.95 2.37 -4.80
C ARG A 33 4.99 2.01 -3.68
N ALA A 34 4.40 0.82 -3.75
CA ALA A 34 3.59 0.32 -2.65
C ALA A 34 4.51 -0.02 -1.47
N VAL A 35 4.24 0.56 -0.30
CA VAL A 35 5.05 0.36 0.92
C VAL A 35 4.32 -0.47 1.98
N ASN A 36 2.98 -0.51 1.93
CA ASN A 36 2.18 -1.34 2.80
C ASN A 36 0.82 -1.68 2.17
N ALA A 37 0.16 -2.72 2.65
CA ALA A 37 -1.18 -3.10 2.24
C ALA A 37 -2.02 -3.48 3.47
N TYR A 38 -3.24 -2.96 3.53
CA TYR A 38 -4.24 -3.29 4.53
C TYR A 38 -5.44 -3.92 3.83
N ARG A 39 -5.44 -5.25 3.72
CA ARG A 39 -6.54 -6.01 3.12
C ARG A 39 -7.37 -6.78 4.15
N GLN A 40 -8.57 -7.20 3.76
CA GLN A 40 -9.47 -8.07 4.53
C GLN A 40 -9.80 -7.55 5.94
N ARG A 41 -9.91 -6.22 6.07
CA ARG A 41 -10.30 -5.58 7.34
C ARG A 41 -11.82 -5.61 7.47
N VAL A 42 -12.33 -6.01 8.63
CA VAL A 42 -13.78 -6.13 8.88
C VAL A 42 -14.52 -4.80 8.80
N ALA A 43 -13.90 -3.71 9.26
CA ALA A 43 -14.55 -2.42 9.44
C ALA A 43 -14.17 -1.36 8.39
N THR A 44 -13.19 -1.63 7.52
CA THR A 44 -12.64 -0.64 6.60
C THR A 44 -12.35 -1.27 5.24
N PRO A 45 -12.58 -0.56 4.11
CA PRO A 45 -12.19 -1.04 2.80
C PRO A 45 -10.68 -1.34 2.70
N ASP A 46 -10.33 -2.19 1.75
CA ASP A 46 -8.94 -2.51 1.45
C ASP A 46 -8.20 -1.27 0.96
N ARG A 47 -6.99 -1.07 1.50
CA ARG A 47 -6.16 0.10 1.19
C ARG A 47 -4.72 -0.26 0.99
N ILE A 48 -4.07 0.45 0.08
CA ILE A 48 -2.65 0.35 -0.23
C ILE A 48 -1.98 1.66 0.18
N MET A 49 -0.92 1.56 0.98
CA MET A 49 -0.04 2.69 1.25
C MET A 49 1.01 2.77 0.15
N ILE A 50 1.14 3.96 -0.41
CA ILE A 50 1.99 4.24 -1.55
C ILE A 50 2.92 5.38 -1.18
N GLU A 51 4.20 5.27 -1.54
CA GLU A 51 5.14 6.37 -1.50
C GLU A 51 5.26 6.94 -2.91
N LEU A 52 4.75 8.17 -3.10
CA LEU A 52 4.79 8.86 -4.38
C LEU A 52 6.21 9.34 -4.72
N ASP A 53 6.55 9.27 -6.00
CA ASP A 53 7.82 9.82 -6.49
C ASP A 53 7.82 11.35 -6.48
N GLY A 54 9.03 11.93 -6.46
CA GLY A 54 9.23 13.38 -6.49
C GLY A 54 9.07 14.08 -5.12
N PHE A 55 8.85 13.32 -4.05
CA PHE A 55 8.85 13.82 -2.67
C PHE A 55 10.11 13.35 -1.93
N LEU A 56 10.45 14.04 -0.85
CA LEU A 56 11.43 13.53 0.10
C LEU A 56 10.94 12.19 0.70
N PRO A 57 11.85 11.25 1.03
CA PRO A 57 11.48 9.97 1.63
C PRO A 57 10.55 10.15 2.84
N GLY A 58 9.42 9.45 2.86
CA GLY A 58 8.40 9.53 3.90
C GLY A 58 7.40 10.70 3.79
N TRP A 59 7.61 11.68 2.90
CA TRP A 59 6.70 12.84 2.74
C TRP A 59 5.61 12.59 1.70
N GLY A 60 5.84 11.69 0.74
CA GLY A 60 4.92 11.34 -0.33
C GLY A 60 3.92 10.24 0.00
N ILE A 61 3.73 9.90 1.27
CA ILE A 61 2.92 8.73 1.67
C ILE A 61 1.42 9.00 1.52
N LYS A 62 0.73 8.14 0.78
CA LYS A 62 -0.74 8.18 0.60
C LYS A 62 -1.36 6.81 0.85
N SER A 63 -2.57 6.81 1.40
CA SER A 63 -3.37 5.59 1.63
C SER A 63 -4.56 5.61 0.68
N LEU A 64 -4.50 4.78 -0.36
CA LEU A 64 -5.46 4.75 -1.46
C LEU A 64 -6.26 3.45 -1.46
N LEU A 65 -7.45 3.48 -2.06
CA LEU A 65 -8.21 2.26 -2.32
C LEU A 65 -7.51 1.42 -3.38
N THR A 66 -7.74 0.11 -3.33
CA THR A 66 -7.20 -0.83 -4.34
C THR A 66 -7.67 -0.50 -5.75
N ASP A 67 -8.90 0.01 -5.88
CA ASP A 67 -9.54 0.31 -7.18
C ASP A 67 -9.06 1.65 -7.76
N ASP A 68 -8.35 2.46 -6.97
CA ASP A 68 -7.81 3.76 -7.36
C ASP A 68 -6.35 3.68 -7.83
N ILE A 69 -5.80 2.47 -7.98
CA ILE A 69 -4.43 2.24 -8.39
C ILE A 69 -4.32 1.19 -9.50
N GLU A 70 -3.26 1.31 -10.30
CA GLU A 70 -2.84 0.33 -11.29
C GLU A 70 -1.43 -0.15 -10.96
N ILE A 71 -1.19 -1.47 -11.02
CA ILE A 71 0.16 -2.03 -10.85
C ILE A 71 0.88 -1.97 -12.18
N LEU A 72 2.06 -1.36 -12.19
CA LEU A 72 2.91 -1.26 -13.36
C LEU A 72 3.83 -2.50 -13.48
N PRO A 73 4.28 -2.87 -14.69
CA PRO A 73 5.17 -4.01 -14.93
C PRO A 73 6.42 -4.04 -14.03
#